data_AF-A0A9P0L2R9-F1
#
_entry.id   AF-A0A9P0L2R9-F1
#
_cell.length_a   1.000
_cell.length_b   1.000
_cell.length_c   1.000
_cell.angle_alpha   90.00
_cell.angle_beta   90.00
_cell.angle_gamma   90.00
#
_symmetry.space_group_name_H-M   'P 1'
#
loop_
_entity.id
_entity.type
_entity.pdbx_description
1 polymer ?
#
loop_
_entity_poly.entity_id
_entity_poly.type
_entity_poly.pdbx_seq_one_letter_code
_entity_poly.pdbx_strand_id
1 'polypeptide(L)'
;MENSVKDNERVIVKGNDGQDIDKDEGITNTNGEMFSWLNKVPEVKHEAFDNVIDGLKSIYKNKMLPLEQHYLFHEFHSPPLNDADFDAKPLILLVGQYSTGKTTFIRYLLERDFPGMRIGPEPTTDRFIAVMYNETEGIIPGNALVVDAKKQFRPLSCFGNAFLNRFQCSLVKSTVLRGMSIIDTPGILSGEKQRIDRGYDFTGVLEWFGERVDRIILLFDAHKLDISDEFRRSIEALRGHDDKIRIVLNKADMIDHQQLMRVYGALMWSLGKVLQTPEVVRVYIGSFWDEPLRKRFRFDINRRLFEDETQDLFKDLQSLPKNSALRKLNDLIKRARLAKVHAYIISEIKKDMPMFNKESKKKEIIKNLGQLYEKLQKEHSISMGDFPELTKMQEALSRYKGRV
;
A
#
# COMPACT_ATOMS: atom_id res chain seq x y z
N MET A 1 -32.91 19.73 -56.38
CA MET A 1 -33.99 20.37 -55.60
C MET A 1 -33.38 20.67 -54.23
N GLU A 2 -32.65 21.79 -54.05
CA GLU A 2 -33.16 23.17 -53.83
C GLU A 2 -34.09 23.20 -52.62
N ASN A 3 -33.93 24.00 -51.55
CA ASN A 3 -33.34 25.33 -51.30
C ASN A 3 -32.98 25.42 -49.78
N SER A 4 -31.91 26.07 -49.30
CA SER A 4 -31.61 27.53 -49.14
C SER A 4 -32.67 28.30 -48.32
N VAL A 5 -32.42 29.26 -47.41
CA VAL A 5 -31.26 29.99 -46.85
C VAL A 5 -31.84 31.03 -45.83
N LYS A 6 -30.96 31.65 -45.02
CA LYS A 6 -31.04 32.95 -44.29
C LYS A 6 -31.19 32.88 -42.77
N ASP A 7 -30.63 33.77 -41.94
CA ASP A 7 -29.51 34.73 -41.95
C ASP A 7 -29.59 35.42 -40.56
N ASN A 8 -28.47 35.80 -39.93
CA ASN A 8 -28.30 37.13 -39.30
C ASN A 8 -26.90 37.32 -38.65
N GLU A 9 -26.07 37.97 -39.46
CA GLU A 9 -25.09 39.04 -39.24
C GLU A 9 -24.54 39.42 -37.85
N ARG A 10 -23.20 39.61 -37.87
CA ARG A 10 -22.37 40.38 -36.95
C ARG A 10 -22.47 41.88 -37.26
N VAL A 11 -22.35 42.73 -36.24
CA VAL A 11 -21.94 44.14 -36.40
C VAL A 11 -20.72 44.43 -35.54
N ILE A 12 -19.69 44.98 -36.19
CA ILE A 12 -18.46 45.55 -35.64
C ILE A 12 -18.64 47.07 -35.63
N VAL A 13 -18.23 47.75 -34.55
CA VAL A 13 -17.95 49.19 -34.58
C VAL A 13 -16.60 49.45 -33.89
N LYS A 14 -15.72 50.15 -34.60
CA LYS A 14 -14.42 50.70 -34.15
C LYS A 14 -14.49 52.24 -34.22
N GLY A 15 -13.65 52.88 -33.40
CA GLY A 15 -13.20 54.28 -33.48
C GLY A 15 -13.65 55.11 -32.27
N ASN A 16 -12.89 56.04 -31.70
CA ASN A 16 -11.53 56.54 -31.94
C ASN A 16 -11.12 57.42 -30.73
N ASP A 17 -9.81 57.57 -30.51
CA ASP A 17 -9.03 58.73 -30.05
C ASP A 17 -9.36 59.53 -28.76
N GLY A 18 -8.33 59.79 -27.94
CA GLY A 18 -8.32 60.95 -27.02
C GLY A 18 -7.41 60.91 -25.79
N GLN A 19 -6.10 61.10 -25.99
CA GLN A 19 -5.06 61.80 -25.19
C GLN A 19 -4.98 61.81 -23.64
N ASP A 20 -3.71 61.73 -23.21
CA ASP A 20 -3.08 61.79 -21.88
C ASP A 20 -3.25 63.10 -21.06
N ILE A 21 -3.06 63.02 -19.73
CA ILE A 21 -2.02 63.71 -18.89
C ILE A 21 -2.45 63.89 -17.41
N ASP A 22 -1.59 63.35 -16.52
CA ASP A 22 -1.16 63.65 -15.14
C ASP A 22 -1.79 64.74 -14.21
N LYS A 23 -1.97 64.31 -12.94
CA LYS A 23 -1.50 64.86 -11.63
C LYS A 23 -2.35 65.72 -10.67
N ASP A 24 -2.23 65.27 -9.41
CA ASP A 24 -2.14 65.93 -8.08
C ASP A 24 -3.37 66.21 -7.17
N GLU A 25 -3.34 65.45 -6.06
CA GLU A 25 -3.55 65.76 -4.62
C GLU A 25 -4.77 66.56 -4.09
N GLY A 26 -5.43 65.97 -3.08
CA GLY A 26 -6.34 66.68 -2.17
C GLY A 26 -7.15 65.76 -1.23
N ILE A 27 -6.67 65.62 0.00
CA ILE A 27 -7.20 64.81 1.13
C ILE A 27 -8.58 65.28 1.62
N THR A 28 -9.51 64.38 1.99
CA THR A 28 -10.22 64.37 3.31
C THR A 28 -11.16 63.17 3.54
N ASN A 29 -11.13 62.71 4.80
CA ASN A 29 -12.06 61.85 5.57
C ASN A 29 -12.11 60.34 5.27
N THR A 30 -11.39 59.48 6.03
CA THR A 30 -11.67 58.99 7.40
C THR A 30 -13.03 58.33 7.61
N ASN A 31 -13.08 57.01 7.44
CA ASN A 31 -13.49 56.03 8.46
C ASN A 31 -13.89 54.72 7.78
N GLY A 32 -13.15 53.64 8.04
CA GLY A 32 -13.69 52.29 7.85
C GLY A 32 -12.81 51.21 7.25
N GLU A 33 -11.52 51.11 7.58
CA GLU A 33 -10.77 49.88 7.26
C GLU A 33 -9.79 49.50 8.39
N MET A 34 -10.32 49.02 9.51
CA MET A 34 -9.49 48.43 10.59
C MET A 34 -9.60 46.89 10.65
N PHE A 35 -10.23 46.24 9.66
CA PHE A 35 -10.48 44.79 9.66
C PHE A 35 -10.40 44.11 8.28
N SER A 36 -9.70 44.66 7.29
CA SER A 36 -9.62 44.03 5.94
C SER A 36 -8.89 42.68 5.93
N TRP A 37 -8.10 42.38 6.97
CA TRP A 37 -7.45 41.07 7.13
C TRP A 37 -8.36 39.99 7.73
N LEU A 38 -9.46 40.37 8.40
CA LEU A 38 -10.41 39.44 9.03
C LEU A 38 -11.42 38.85 8.02
N ASN A 39 -11.58 39.48 6.86
CA ASN A 39 -12.51 39.04 5.80
C ASN A 39 -11.85 38.27 4.66
N LYS A 40 -10.55 37.93 4.76
CA LYS A 40 -9.95 36.94 3.87
C LYS A 40 -10.35 35.54 4.33
N VAL A 41 -11.55 35.12 3.96
CA VAL A 41 -11.82 33.69 3.77
C VAL A 41 -10.68 33.19 2.88
N PRO A 42 -9.91 32.17 3.30
CA PRO A 42 -8.87 31.63 2.44
C PRO A 42 -9.56 31.23 1.14
N GLU A 43 -9.18 31.87 0.03
CA GLU A 43 -9.60 31.45 -1.29
C GLU A 43 -9.14 29.99 -1.43
N VAL A 44 -10.07 29.06 -1.20
CA VAL A 44 -9.88 27.67 -1.56
C VAL A 44 -9.91 27.71 -3.08
N LYS A 45 -8.74 27.91 -3.69
CA LYS A 45 -8.56 27.64 -5.11
C LYS A 45 -8.99 26.19 -5.30
N HIS A 46 -10.16 26.00 -5.88
CA HIS A 46 -10.57 24.72 -6.40
C HIS A 46 -9.61 24.43 -7.56
N GLU A 47 -8.49 23.79 -7.24
CA GLU A 47 -7.64 23.15 -8.24
C GLU A 47 -8.50 22.05 -8.86
N ALA A 48 -9.16 22.38 -9.98
CA ALA A 48 -9.84 21.41 -10.80
C ALA A 48 -8.76 20.51 -11.41
N PHE A 49 -8.62 19.30 -10.90
CA PHE A 49 -7.72 18.31 -11.46
C PHE A 49 -8.46 17.52 -12.55
N ASP A 50 -7.86 17.40 -13.73
CA ASP A 50 -8.42 16.60 -14.84
C ASP A 50 -8.49 15.10 -14.48
N ASN A 51 -7.69 14.65 -13.51
CA ASN A 51 -7.66 13.29 -12.99
C ASN A 51 -7.44 13.30 -11.46
N VAL A 52 -8.20 12.47 -10.73
CA VAL A 52 -8.09 12.32 -9.27
C VAL A 52 -6.66 11.99 -8.85
N ILE A 53 -5.94 11.19 -9.64
CA ILE A 53 -4.54 10.80 -9.35
C ILE A 53 -3.61 12.01 -9.34
N ASP A 54 -3.76 12.94 -10.29
CA ASP A 54 -2.92 14.13 -10.36
C ASP A 54 -3.23 15.10 -9.21
N GLY A 55 -4.49 15.14 -8.77
CA GLY A 55 -4.88 15.82 -7.53
C GLY A 55 -4.19 15.25 -6.29
N LEU A 56 -4.18 13.93 -6.15
CA LEU A 56 -3.47 13.27 -5.04
C LEU A 56 -1.96 13.55 -5.07
N LYS A 57 -1.34 13.53 -6.27
CA LYS A 57 0.08 13.90 -6.44
C LYS A 57 0.34 15.34 -6.01
N SER A 58 -0.48 16.29 -6.46
CA SER A 58 -0.36 17.71 -6.11
C SER A 58 -0.44 17.90 -4.60
N ILE A 59 -1.46 17.31 -3.96
CA ILE A 59 -1.66 17.40 -2.50
C ILE A 59 -0.47 16.81 -1.75
N TYR A 60 0.04 15.64 -2.17
CA TYR A 60 1.21 15.04 -1.54
C TYR A 60 2.43 15.96 -1.62
N LYS A 61 2.80 16.39 -2.84
CA LYS A 61 4.00 17.21 -3.08
C LYS A 61 3.93 18.58 -2.39
N ASN A 62 2.76 19.20 -2.38
CA ASN A 62 2.60 20.59 -1.91
C ASN A 62 2.30 20.69 -0.41
N LYS A 63 1.67 19.67 0.19
CA LYS A 63 1.18 19.74 1.59
C LYS A 63 1.85 18.74 2.53
N MET A 64 2.00 17.48 2.10
CA MET A 64 2.55 16.43 2.97
C MET A 64 4.07 16.34 2.92
N LEU A 65 4.66 16.32 1.71
CA LEU A 65 6.10 16.16 1.55
C LEU A 65 6.93 17.21 2.33
N PRO A 66 6.56 18.50 2.38
CA PRO A 66 7.28 19.48 3.20
C PRO A 66 7.25 19.15 4.70
N LEU A 67 6.12 18.63 5.20
CA LEU A 67 5.96 18.21 6.59
C LEU A 67 6.79 16.96 6.87
N GLU A 68 6.75 15.97 5.96
CA GLU A 68 7.55 14.75 6.06
C GLU A 68 9.05 15.05 6.11
N GLN A 69 9.53 15.97 5.26
CA GLN A 69 10.92 16.38 5.23
C GLN A 69 11.33 17.17 6.48
N HIS A 70 10.50 18.13 6.92
CA HIS A 70 10.83 18.99 8.06
C HIS A 70 11.00 18.20 9.38
N TYR A 71 10.18 17.16 9.56
CA TYR A 71 10.20 16.30 10.75
C TYR A 71 10.91 14.96 10.55
N LEU A 72 11.67 14.81 9.46
CA LEU A 72 12.48 13.62 9.17
C LEU A 72 11.66 12.32 9.13
N PHE A 73 10.41 12.38 8.68
CA PHE A 73 9.50 11.24 8.63
C PHE A 73 10.11 10.00 7.96
N HIS A 74 10.89 10.22 6.90
CA HIS A 74 11.50 9.16 6.10
C HIS A 74 12.58 8.35 6.82
N GLU A 75 13.16 8.89 7.90
CA GLU A 75 14.16 8.19 8.71
C GLU A 75 13.52 7.23 9.73
N PHE A 76 12.21 7.38 9.99
CA PHE A 76 11.50 6.64 11.03
C PHE A 76 10.46 5.68 10.47
N HIS A 77 9.73 6.10 9.43
CA HIS A 77 8.55 5.38 8.95
C HIS A 77 8.76 4.84 7.54
N SER A 78 8.57 5.70 6.53
CA SER A 78 8.62 5.26 5.13
C SER A 78 9.19 6.32 4.19
N PRO A 79 9.85 5.90 3.09
CA PRO A 79 10.48 6.79 2.13
C PRO A 79 9.47 7.71 1.44
N PRO A 80 9.92 8.80 0.79
CA PRO A 80 9.04 9.70 0.06
C PRO A 80 8.38 8.97 -1.12
N LEU A 81 7.11 9.29 -1.37
CA LEU A 81 6.39 8.79 -2.52
C LEU A 81 6.87 9.51 -3.79
N ASN A 82 7.01 8.75 -4.87
CA ASN A 82 7.33 9.25 -6.19
C ASN A 82 6.12 9.15 -7.12
N ASP A 83 6.22 9.74 -8.31
CA ASP A 83 5.11 9.72 -9.28
C ASP A 83 4.73 8.30 -9.70
N ALA A 84 5.68 7.36 -9.73
CA ALA A 84 5.42 5.96 -10.04
C ALA A 84 4.56 5.26 -8.98
N ASP A 85 4.59 5.66 -7.71
CA ASP A 85 3.69 5.13 -6.67
C ASP A 85 2.22 5.52 -6.97
N PHE A 86 2.00 6.71 -7.54
CA PHE A 86 0.67 7.19 -7.93
C PHE A 86 0.22 6.61 -9.28
N ASP A 87 1.13 6.42 -10.23
CA ASP A 87 0.82 5.87 -11.56
C ASP A 87 0.81 4.34 -11.61
N ALA A 88 1.28 3.68 -10.55
CA ALA A 88 1.28 2.23 -10.47
C ALA A 88 -0.14 1.67 -10.56
N LYS A 89 -0.28 0.63 -11.39
CA LYS A 89 -1.46 -0.23 -11.44
C LYS A 89 -1.68 -0.91 -10.09
N PRO A 90 -2.92 -1.31 -9.77
CA PRO A 90 -3.20 -2.04 -8.56
C PRO A 90 -2.27 -3.23 -8.36
N LEU A 91 -1.75 -3.39 -7.14
CA LEU A 91 -0.87 -4.51 -6.80
C LEU A 91 -1.57 -5.51 -5.90
N ILE A 92 -1.39 -6.79 -6.21
CA ILE A 92 -1.83 -7.91 -5.40
C ILE A 92 -0.59 -8.59 -4.83
N LEU A 93 -0.54 -8.73 -3.50
CA LEU A 93 0.53 -9.47 -2.81
C LEU A 93 0.03 -10.86 -2.43
N LEU A 94 0.72 -11.91 -2.85
CA LEU A 94 0.40 -13.29 -2.45
C LEU A 94 1.34 -13.73 -1.34
N VAL A 95 0.82 -14.03 -0.15
CA VAL A 95 1.60 -14.50 1.00
C VAL A 95 1.11 -15.87 1.44
N GLY A 96 2.02 -16.75 1.82
CA GLY A 96 1.66 -18.08 2.30
C GLY A 96 2.87 -19.00 2.43
N GLN A 97 2.68 -20.11 3.13
CA GLN A 97 3.72 -21.10 3.35
C GLN A 97 4.14 -21.84 2.07
N TYR A 98 5.15 -22.69 2.17
CA TYR A 98 5.56 -23.54 1.05
C TYR A 98 4.43 -24.45 0.60
N SER A 99 4.39 -24.70 -0.71
CA SER A 99 3.43 -25.62 -1.33
C SER A 99 1.95 -25.20 -1.21
N THR A 100 1.61 -24.01 -0.70
CA THR A 100 0.21 -23.55 -0.64
C THR A 100 -0.40 -23.19 -2.01
N GLY A 101 0.42 -23.15 -3.06
CA GLY A 101 -0.01 -22.95 -4.45
C GLY A 101 -0.01 -21.50 -4.94
N LYS A 102 0.81 -20.60 -4.37
CA LYS A 102 0.90 -19.18 -4.81
C LYS A 102 1.26 -19.03 -6.29
N THR A 103 2.35 -19.65 -6.73
CA THR A 103 2.79 -19.61 -8.13
C THR A 103 1.77 -20.28 -9.06
N THR A 104 1.14 -21.37 -8.62
CA THR A 104 0.04 -22.05 -9.36
C THR A 104 -1.19 -21.16 -9.47
N PHE A 105 -1.54 -20.42 -8.41
CA PHE A 105 -2.65 -19.47 -8.39
C PHE A 105 -2.43 -18.34 -9.40
N ILE A 106 -1.20 -17.82 -9.52
CA ILE A 106 -0.87 -16.83 -10.57
C ILE A 106 -1.05 -17.43 -11.95
N ARG A 107 -0.47 -18.61 -12.20
CA ARG A 107 -0.62 -19.31 -13.48
C ARG A 107 -2.10 -19.53 -13.84
N TYR A 108 -2.90 -19.94 -12.86
CA TYR A 108 -4.34 -20.13 -13.01
C TYR A 108 -5.06 -18.83 -13.38
N LEU A 109 -4.74 -17.71 -12.71
CA LEU A 109 -5.30 -16.40 -13.06
C LEU A 109 -4.88 -15.91 -14.45
N LEU A 110 -3.65 -16.19 -14.87
CA LEU A 110 -3.13 -15.76 -16.16
C LEU A 110 -3.54 -16.72 -17.30
N GLU A 111 -4.04 -17.90 -16.96
CA GLU A 111 -4.28 -19.05 -17.86
C GLU A 111 -3.04 -19.41 -18.70
N ARG A 112 -1.84 -19.08 -18.20
CA ARG A 112 -0.57 -19.28 -18.87
C ARG A 112 0.62 -19.21 -17.93
N ASP A 113 1.73 -19.79 -18.39
CA ASP A 113 3.02 -19.71 -17.72
C ASP A 113 3.64 -18.30 -17.86
N PHE A 114 4.48 -17.94 -16.88
CA PHE A 114 5.22 -16.67 -16.86
C PHE A 114 6.73 -16.90 -16.68
N PRO A 115 7.60 -16.07 -17.29
CA PRO A 115 9.05 -16.21 -17.18
C PRO A 115 9.55 -16.23 -15.73
N GLY A 116 10.42 -17.18 -15.42
CA GLY A 116 11.03 -17.32 -14.10
C GLY A 116 10.13 -18.00 -13.06
N MET A 117 8.94 -18.48 -13.45
CA MET A 117 8.14 -19.32 -12.57
C MET A 117 8.81 -20.69 -12.33
N ARG A 118 8.66 -21.21 -11.12
CA ARG A 118 9.08 -22.57 -10.76
C ARG A 118 7.98 -23.20 -9.92
N ILE A 119 7.38 -24.27 -10.42
CA ILE A 119 6.39 -25.06 -9.67
C ILE A 119 7.01 -26.41 -9.38
N GLY A 120 7.16 -26.73 -8.09
CA GLY A 120 7.61 -28.06 -7.66
C GLY A 120 7.28 -28.32 -6.19
N PRO A 121 7.34 -29.59 -5.76
CA PRO A 121 7.04 -29.99 -4.38
C PRO A 121 8.14 -29.55 -3.39
N GLU A 122 9.36 -29.34 -3.86
CA GLU A 122 10.48 -28.80 -3.08
C GLU A 122 10.38 -27.27 -2.93
N PRO A 123 11.13 -26.63 -2.00
CA PRO A 123 11.22 -25.17 -1.88
C PRO A 123 11.71 -24.52 -3.18
N THR A 124 10.79 -24.25 -4.11
CA THR A 124 11.10 -23.93 -5.50
C THR A 124 11.15 -22.42 -5.78
N THR A 125 10.43 -21.62 -5.00
CA THR A 125 10.41 -20.16 -5.08
C THR A 125 11.10 -19.55 -3.86
N ASP A 126 12.36 -19.18 -4.02
CA ASP A 126 13.19 -18.47 -3.04
C ASP A 126 13.23 -16.94 -3.28
N ARG A 127 12.51 -16.47 -4.31
CA ARG A 127 12.55 -15.08 -4.81
C ARG A 127 11.18 -14.41 -4.75
N PHE A 128 11.21 -13.10 -4.57
CA PHE A 128 10.07 -12.24 -4.88
C PHE A 128 9.99 -12.04 -6.39
N ILE A 129 8.80 -12.26 -6.96
CA ILE A 129 8.57 -12.11 -8.40
C ILE A 129 7.45 -11.09 -8.62
N ALA A 130 7.81 -9.93 -9.16
CA ALA A 130 6.84 -8.94 -9.62
C ALA A 130 6.37 -9.29 -11.04
N VAL A 131 5.20 -9.90 -11.16
CA VAL A 131 4.58 -10.24 -12.44
C VAL A 131 3.81 -9.04 -12.96
N MET A 132 4.30 -8.46 -14.06
CA MET A 132 3.80 -7.22 -14.63
C MET A 132 3.54 -7.34 -16.13
N TYR A 133 2.69 -6.45 -16.64
CA TYR A 133 2.42 -6.37 -18.07
C TYR A 133 3.59 -5.80 -18.86
N ASN A 134 3.89 -6.43 -20.00
CA ASN A 134 4.63 -5.82 -21.10
C ASN A 134 4.21 -6.49 -22.43
N GLU A 135 4.46 -5.81 -23.55
CA GLU A 135 4.27 -6.40 -24.88
C GLU A 135 5.31 -7.47 -25.18
N THR A 136 6.54 -7.30 -24.66
CA THR A 136 7.64 -8.25 -24.78
C THR A 136 7.79 -9.07 -23.50
N GLU A 137 7.83 -10.40 -23.64
CA GLU A 137 8.11 -11.29 -22.52
C GLU A 137 9.58 -11.20 -22.11
N GLY A 138 9.86 -11.23 -20.81
CA GLY A 138 11.23 -11.12 -20.31
C GLY A 138 11.34 -11.10 -18.80
N ILE A 139 12.57 -11.16 -18.31
CA ILE A 139 12.89 -11.08 -16.89
C ILE A 139 13.83 -9.89 -16.67
N ILE A 140 13.48 -9.05 -15.71
CA ILE A 140 14.33 -7.95 -15.24
C ILE A 140 14.84 -8.30 -13.84
N PRO A 141 16.17 -8.46 -13.64
CA PRO A 141 16.75 -8.68 -12.32
C PRO A 141 16.49 -7.52 -11.35
N GLY A 142 16.38 -7.79 -10.05
CA GLY A 142 16.08 -6.80 -9.02
C GLY A 142 17.05 -5.60 -9.02
N ASN A 143 18.34 -5.84 -9.21
CA ASN A 143 19.36 -4.78 -9.30
C ASN A 143 19.08 -3.77 -10.43
N ALA A 144 18.54 -4.23 -11.57
CA ALA A 144 18.15 -3.34 -12.67
C ALA A 144 16.78 -2.69 -12.41
N LEU A 145 15.86 -3.44 -11.78
CA LEU A 145 14.50 -3.01 -11.52
C LEU A 145 14.41 -1.82 -10.56
N VAL A 146 15.28 -1.75 -9.55
CA VAL A 146 15.29 -0.62 -8.59
C VAL A 146 15.86 0.66 -9.16
N VAL A 147 16.54 0.60 -10.31
CA VAL A 147 17.09 1.79 -10.99
C VAL A 147 16.08 2.39 -11.98
N ASP A 148 15.04 1.64 -12.36
CA ASP A 148 14.00 2.10 -13.28
C ASP A 148 13.08 3.14 -12.60
N ALA A 149 13.21 4.41 -13.03
CA ALA A 149 12.39 5.51 -12.52
C ALA A 149 10.90 5.38 -12.83
N LYS A 150 10.52 4.55 -13.81
CA LYS A 150 9.11 4.29 -14.16
C LYS A 150 8.47 3.24 -13.24
N LYS A 151 9.24 2.64 -12.33
CA LYS A 151 8.79 1.58 -11.43
C LYS A 151 8.88 2.07 -9.99
N GLN A 152 7.86 1.75 -9.20
CA GLN A 152 7.78 2.07 -7.78
C GLN A 152 8.76 1.28 -6.88
N PHE A 153 9.62 0.43 -7.47
CA PHE A 153 10.47 -0.49 -6.71
C PHE A 153 11.78 0.11 -6.25
N ARG A 154 12.12 1.33 -6.66
CA ARG A 154 13.37 2.01 -6.27
C ARG A 154 13.67 1.97 -4.76
N PRO A 155 12.69 2.23 -3.86
CA PRO A 155 12.97 2.19 -2.43
C PRO A 155 13.40 0.82 -1.89
N LEU A 156 13.13 -0.27 -2.61
CA LEU A 156 13.56 -1.62 -2.20
C LEU A 156 15.09 -1.79 -2.22
N SER A 157 15.85 -0.84 -2.76
CA SER A 157 17.32 -0.86 -2.69
C SER A 157 17.84 -0.83 -1.24
N CYS A 158 17.06 -0.33 -0.28
CA CYS A 158 17.44 -0.28 1.13
C CYS A 158 17.64 -1.66 1.76
N PHE A 159 16.99 -2.71 1.23
CA PHE A 159 17.14 -4.09 1.71
C PHE A 159 18.45 -4.75 1.25
N GLY A 160 19.23 -4.07 0.40
CA GLY A 160 20.57 -4.48 0.01
C GLY A 160 20.63 -5.61 -1.02
N ASN A 161 21.86 -5.94 -1.44
CA ASN A 161 22.11 -6.87 -2.54
C ASN A 161 21.59 -8.29 -2.30
N ALA A 162 21.55 -8.75 -1.05
CA ALA A 162 21.02 -10.07 -0.71
C ALA A 162 19.53 -10.21 -1.09
N PHE A 163 18.73 -9.17 -0.84
CA PHE A 163 17.35 -9.10 -1.28
C PHE A 163 17.25 -8.93 -2.80
N LEU A 164 17.99 -7.99 -3.39
CA LEU A 164 17.88 -7.67 -4.82
C LEU A 164 18.25 -8.84 -5.73
N ASN A 165 19.17 -9.71 -5.31
CA ASN A 165 19.48 -10.96 -6.02
C ASN A 165 18.34 -11.99 -5.97
N ARG A 166 17.44 -11.86 -4.99
CA ARG A 166 16.24 -12.66 -4.79
C ARG A 166 14.96 -11.87 -5.11
N PHE A 167 15.08 -10.80 -5.88
CA PHE A 167 13.95 -10.05 -6.42
C PHE A 167 14.08 -9.98 -7.94
N GLN A 168 12.96 -10.17 -8.64
CA GLN A 168 12.93 -10.07 -10.10
C GLN A 168 11.55 -9.58 -10.55
N CYS A 169 11.50 -8.98 -11.73
CA CYS A 169 10.24 -8.68 -12.42
C CYS A 169 10.11 -9.62 -13.62
N SER A 170 8.96 -10.29 -13.70
CA SER A 170 8.56 -11.11 -14.83
C SER A 170 7.57 -10.31 -15.68
N LEU A 171 7.93 -10.09 -16.94
CA LEU A 171 7.13 -9.34 -17.89
C LEU A 171 6.37 -10.31 -18.78
N VAL A 172 5.04 -10.17 -18.82
CA VAL A 172 4.17 -11.06 -19.60
C VAL A 172 3.06 -10.26 -20.28
N LYS A 173 2.78 -10.63 -21.53
CA LYS A 173 1.63 -10.13 -22.26
C LYS A 173 0.36 -10.85 -21.81
N SER A 174 -0.34 -10.32 -20.81
CA SER A 174 -1.61 -10.85 -20.32
C SER A 174 -2.66 -9.75 -20.19
N THR A 175 -3.91 -10.06 -20.56
CA THR A 175 -5.06 -9.17 -20.39
C THR A 175 -5.30 -8.83 -18.93
N VAL A 176 -5.12 -9.78 -18.02
CA VAL A 176 -5.20 -9.57 -16.57
C VAL A 176 -4.17 -8.55 -16.12
N LEU A 177 -2.93 -8.70 -16.56
CA LEU A 177 -1.83 -7.81 -16.16
C LEU A 177 -1.97 -6.39 -16.76
N ARG A 178 -2.80 -6.20 -17.80
CA ARG A 178 -3.14 -4.84 -18.28
C ARG A 178 -3.83 -4.04 -17.18
N GLY A 179 -4.68 -4.67 -16.36
CA GLY A 179 -5.42 -4.01 -15.29
C GLY A 179 -4.72 -4.00 -13.93
N MET A 180 -3.83 -4.96 -13.63
CA MET A 180 -3.21 -5.13 -12.32
C MET A 180 -1.80 -5.73 -12.40
N SER A 181 -1.04 -5.71 -11.31
CA SER A 181 0.24 -6.43 -11.18
C SER A 181 0.18 -7.36 -9.97
N ILE A 182 0.92 -8.46 -10.02
CA ILE A 182 0.90 -9.48 -8.96
C ILE A 182 2.32 -9.67 -8.43
N ILE A 183 2.47 -9.73 -7.11
CA ILE A 183 3.72 -10.04 -6.42
C ILE A 183 3.60 -11.46 -5.85
N ASP A 184 4.39 -12.38 -6.39
CA ASP A 184 4.61 -13.70 -5.79
C ASP A 184 5.70 -13.57 -4.72
N THR A 185 5.43 -14.00 -3.50
CA THR A 185 6.43 -14.01 -2.43
C THR A 185 7.06 -15.40 -2.30
N PRO A 186 8.31 -15.48 -1.80
CA PRO A 186 8.87 -16.75 -1.35
C PRO A 186 7.95 -17.47 -0.37
N GLY A 187 8.01 -18.80 -0.34
CA GLY A 187 7.32 -19.56 0.70
C GLY A 187 7.79 -19.16 2.10
N ILE A 188 6.87 -19.14 3.06
CA ILE A 188 7.21 -19.00 4.48
C ILE A 188 7.48 -20.39 5.05
N LEU A 189 8.63 -20.56 5.69
CA LEU A 189 9.09 -21.86 6.16
C LEU A 189 8.35 -22.23 7.45
N SER A 190 8.12 -23.53 7.65
CA SER A 190 7.67 -24.06 8.93
C SER A 190 8.89 -24.57 9.70
N GLY A 191 9.28 -23.85 10.76
CA GLY A 191 10.28 -24.32 11.73
C GLY A 191 11.45 -23.37 12.02
N GLU A 192 12.03 -23.53 13.20
CA GLU A 192 13.07 -22.66 13.76
C GLU A 192 14.44 -22.72 13.08
N LYS A 193 14.80 -23.88 12.52
CA LYS A 193 16.17 -24.16 12.04
C LYS A 193 16.56 -23.47 10.73
N GLN A 194 15.61 -22.82 10.05
CA GLN A 194 15.88 -22.07 8.82
C GLN A 194 15.65 -20.55 8.98
N ARG A 195 15.48 -20.07 10.22
CA ARG A 195 15.41 -18.63 10.55
C ARG A 195 16.66 -17.84 10.11
N ILE A 196 17.77 -18.50 9.76
CA ILE A 196 19.11 -17.90 9.78
C ILE A 196 19.65 -17.47 8.40
N ASP A 197 19.10 -17.85 7.23
CA ASP A 197 19.87 -17.66 5.97
C ASP A 197 19.10 -17.14 4.73
N ARG A 198 18.14 -16.23 4.93
CA ARG A 198 17.63 -15.42 3.80
C ARG A 198 18.63 -14.33 3.40
N GLY A 199 19.38 -13.80 4.37
CA GLY A 199 20.34 -12.71 4.18
C GLY A 199 19.71 -11.32 4.06
N TYR A 200 18.39 -11.20 4.26
CA TYR A 200 17.66 -9.93 4.24
C TYR A 200 16.46 -9.97 5.20
N ASP A 201 15.94 -8.80 5.57
CA ASP A 201 14.76 -8.65 6.41
C ASP A 201 13.47 -8.94 5.61
N PHE A 202 12.98 -10.17 5.71
CA PHE A 202 11.76 -10.59 5.01
C PHE A 202 10.51 -9.87 5.52
N THR A 203 10.41 -9.64 6.83
CA THR A 203 9.26 -9.00 7.47
C THR A 203 9.16 -7.54 7.03
N GLY A 204 10.28 -6.82 7.04
CA GLY A 204 10.33 -5.43 6.55
C GLY A 204 9.97 -5.29 5.07
N VAL A 205 10.36 -6.26 4.23
CA VAL A 205 9.93 -6.28 2.81
C VAL A 205 8.41 -6.47 2.69
N LEU A 206 7.82 -7.37 3.48
CA LEU A 206 6.36 -7.57 3.47
C LEU A 206 5.60 -6.33 3.95
N GLU A 207 6.09 -5.68 5.02
CA GLU A 207 5.54 -4.41 5.52
C GLU A 207 5.58 -3.34 4.42
N TRP A 208 6.71 -3.21 3.71
CA TRP A 208 6.86 -2.26 2.59
C TRP A 208 5.86 -2.51 1.46
N PHE A 209 5.63 -3.78 1.10
CA PHE A 209 4.60 -4.13 0.11
C PHE A 209 3.20 -3.89 0.65
N GLY A 210 2.92 -4.21 1.92
CA GLY A 210 1.63 -4.01 2.58
C GLY A 210 1.12 -2.57 2.50
N GLU A 211 2.02 -1.60 2.62
CA GLU A 211 1.71 -0.18 2.45
C GLU A 211 1.21 0.16 1.04
N ARG A 212 1.76 -0.49 0.00
CA ARG A 212 1.59 -0.11 -1.42
C ARG A 212 0.63 -0.97 -2.21
N VAL A 213 0.30 -2.15 -1.69
CA VAL A 213 -0.61 -3.08 -2.38
C VAL A 213 -2.06 -2.68 -2.16
N ASP A 214 -2.91 -3.06 -3.10
CA ASP A 214 -4.36 -2.86 -3.04
C ASP A 214 -5.07 -4.05 -2.40
N ARG A 215 -4.45 -5.22 -2.46
CA ARG A 215 -5.00 -6.49 -2.02
C ARG A 215 -3.87 -7.40 -1.54
N ILE A 216 -4.06 -8.01 -0.38
CA ILE A 216 -3.17 -9.05 0.14
C ILE A 216 -3.96 -10.35 0.16
N ILE A 217 -3.46 -11.39 -0.51
CA ILE A 217 -4.06 -12.71 -0.48
C ILE A 217 -3.20 -13.62 0.38
N LEU A 218 -3.75 -14.09 1.50
CA LEU A 218 -3.14 -15.09 2.35
C LEU A 218 -3.59 -16.49 1.91
N LEU A 219 -2.68 -17.28 1.35
CA LEU A 219 -2.97 -18.63 0.87
C LEU A 219 -2.66 -19.68 1.94
N PHE A 220 -3.66 -20.52 2.23
CA PHE A 220 -3.58 -21.68 3.12
C PHE A 220 -3.87 -22.97 2.34
N ASP A 221 -3.21 -24.06 2.72
CA ASP A 221 -3.49 -25.40 2.18
C ASP A 221 -4.49 -26.10 3.10
N ALA A 222 -5.65 -26.49 2.57
CA ALA A 222 -6.71 -27.15 3.34
C ALA A 222 -6.30 -28.54 3.85
N HIS A 223 -5.38 -29.22 3.17
CA HIS A 223 -4.89 -30.53 3.57
C HIS A 223 -3.82 -30.44 4.66
N LYS A 224 -3.00 -29.39 4.65
CA LYS A 224 -1.90 -29.16 5.60
C LYS A 224 -2.02 -27.79 6.27
N LEU A 225 -3.07 -27.61 7.05
CA LEU A 225 -3.24 -26.38 7.82
C LEU A 225 -2.25 -26.35 8.98
N ASP A 226 -1.21 -25.56 8.83
CA ASP A 226 -0.29 -25.15 9.89
C ASP A 226 -0.15 -23.63 9.84
N ILE A 227 0.10 -22.97 10.98
CA ILE A 227 0.42 -21.54 11.03
C ILE A 227 1.68 -21.41 11.86
N SER A 228 2.82 -21.49 11.17
CA SER A 228 4.13 -21.38 11.81
C SER A 228 4.32 -20.00 12.46
N ASP A 229 5.22 -19.91 13.44
CA ASP A 229 5.55 -18.64 14.10
C ASP A 229 6.08 -17.58 13.10
N GLU A 230 6.78 -18.02 12.05
CA GLU A 230 7.26 -17.13 10.98
C GLU A 230 6.09 -16.60 10.15
N PHE A 231 5.09 -17.44 9.88
CA PHE A 231 3.91 -17.00 9.16
C PHE A 231 3.05 -16.06 10.01
N ARG A 232 2.89 -16.35 11.31
CA ARG A 232 2.27 -15.43 12.26
C ARG A 232 2.95 -14.06 12.25
N ARG A 233 4.28 -14.00 12.37
CA ARG A 233 5.05 -12.74 12.30
C ARG A 233 4.87 -12.01 10.97
N SER A 234 4.79 -12.75 9.87
CA SER A 234 4.55 -12.18 8.54
C SER A 234 3.15 -11.56 8.42
N ILE A 235 2.14 -12.15 9.07
CA ILE A 235 0.79 -11.59 9.14
C ILE A 235 0.75 -10.38 10.08
N GLU A 236 1.44 -10.44 11.22
CA GLU A 236 1.57 -9.31 12.16
C GLU A 236 2.23 -8.09 11.52
N ALA A 237 3.17 -8.29 10.58
CA ALA A 237 3.79 -7.21 9.81
C ALA A 237 2.84 -6.50 8.83
N LEU A 238 1.69 -7.11 8.55
CA LEU A 238 0.64 -6.55 7.67
C LEU A 238 -0.50 -5.90 8.47
N ARG A 239 -0.35 -5.82 9.80
CA ARG A 239 -1.33 -5.18 10.69
C ARG A 239 -1.56 -3.73 10.31
N GLY A 240 -2.81 -3.26 10.36
CA GLY A 240 -3.20 -1.91 9.92
C GLY A 240 -3.58 -1.83 8.44
N HIS A 241 -3.35 -2.92 7.71
CA HIS A 241 -3.82 -3.15 6.33
C HIS A 241 -4.83 -4.30 6.25
N ASP A 242 -5.51 -4.61 7.37
CA ASP A 242 -6.47 -5.71 7.49
C ASP A 242 -7.62 -5.60 6.47
N ASP A 243 -8.02 -4.39 6.11
CA ASP A 243 -9.04 -4.11 5.08
C ASP A 243 -8.64 -4.62 3.68
N LYS A 244 -7.34 -4.71 3.43
CA LYS A 244 -6.74 -5.20 2.19
C LYS A 244 -6.63 -6.73 2.17
N ILE A 245 -6.71 -7.40 3.32
CA ILE A 245 -6.48 -8.85 3.43
C ILE A 245 -7.69 -9.65 2.94
N ARG A 246 -7.41 -10.69 2.15
CA ARG A 246 -8.34 -11.77 1.77
C ARG A 246 -7.65 -13.09 2.01
N ILE A 247 -8.39 -14.08 2.47
CA ILE A 247 -7.85 -15.41 2.74
C ILE A 247 -8.31 -16.34 1.64
N VAL A 248 -7.42 -17.20 1.16
CA VAL A 248 -7.76 -18.26 0.21
C VAL A 248 -7.38 -19.60 0.85
N LEU A 249 -8.40 -20.43 1.10
CA LEU A 249 -8.24 -21.82 1.52
C LEU A 249 -8.19 -22.70 0.27
N ASN A 250 -6.97 -22.96 -0.19
CA ASN A 250 -6.67 -23.67 -1.43
C ASN A 250 -6.65 -25.20 -1.21
N LYS A 251 -6.73 -25.95 -2.31
CA LYS A 251 -6.75 -27.43 -2.32
C LYS A 251 -7.88 -28.04 -1.48
N ALA A 252 -9.00 -27.33 -1.35
CA ALA A 252 -10.16 -27.78 -0.58
C ALA A 252 -10.80 -29.06 -1.17
N ASP A 253 -10.50 -29.40 -2.42
CA ASP A 253 -10.90 -30.63 -3.09
C ASP A 253 -10.20 -31.89 -2.58
N MET A 254 -9.09 -31.74 -1.85
CA MET A 254 -8.31 -32.86 -1.32
C MET A 254 -8.86 -33.44 0.00
N ILE A 255 -9.87 -32.79 0.59
CA ILE A 255 -10.46 -33.17 1.88
C ILE A 255 -11.97 -33.36 1.76
N ASP A 256 -12.57 -34.14 2.67
CA ASP A 256 -14.02 -34.32 2.70
C ASP A 256 -14.76 -33.11 3.31
N HIS A 257 -16.09 -33.11 3.23
CA HIS A 257 -16.91 -32.00 3.72
C HIS A 257 -16.76 -31.78 5.24
N GLN A 258 -16.67 -32.84 6.05
CA GLN A 258 -16.56 -32.71 7.50
C GLN A 258 -15.19 -32.16 7.92
N GLN A 259 -14.12 -32.64 7.28
CA GLN A 259 -12.77 -32.16 7.47
C GLN A 259 -12.64 -30.71 7.00
N LEU A 260 -13.27 -30.34 5.88
CA LEU A 260 -13.30 -28.95 5.41
C LEU A 260 -13.87 -27.99 6.47
N MET A 261 -15.00 -28.34 7.08
CA MET A 261 -15.60 -27.53 8.15
C MET A 261 -14.68 -27.44 9.39
N ARG A 262 -13.99 -28.53 9.76
CA ARG A 262 -13.01 -28.53 10.86
C ARG A 262 -11.80 -27.65 10.57
N VAL A 263 -11.24 -27.76 9.36
CA VAL A 263 -10.08 -26.97 8.90
C VAL A 263 -10.45 -25.49 8.82
N TYR A 264 -11.62 -25.16 8.27
CA TYR A 264 -12.13 -23.80 8.23
C TYR A 264 -12.29 -23.20 9.63
N GLY A 265 -12.91 -23.93 10.56
CA GLY A 265 -13.05 -23.50 11.95
C GLY A 265 -11.70 -23.28 12.64
N ALA A 266 -10.74 -24.19 12.45
CA ALA A 266 -9.39 -24.06 13.01
C ALA A 266 -8.61 -22.87 12.44
N LEU A 267 -8.76 -22.61 11.13
CA LEU A 267 -8.17 -21.45 10.45
C LEU A 267 -8.71 -20.15 11.04
N MET A 268 -10.02 -20.01 11.12
CA MET A 268 -10.67 -18.79 11.64
C MET A 268 -10.32 -18.54 13.11
N TRP A 269 -10.32 -19.59 13.94
CA TRP A 269 -9.88 -19.50 15.32
C TRP A 269 -8.44 -19.00 15.45
N SER A 270 -7.54 -19.53 14.62
CA SER A 270 -6.13 -19.17 14.67
C SER A 270 -5.89 -17.75 14.16
N LEU A 271 -6.56 -17.35 13.07
CA LEU A 271 -6.47 -15.99 12.52
C LEU A 271 -7.07 -14.94 13.43
N GLY A 272 -8.18 -15.24 14.12
CA GLY A 272 -8.76 -14.33 15.11
C GLY A 272 -7.78 -13.95 16.21
N LYS A 273 -6.89 -14.88 16.61
CA LYS A 273 -5.81 -14.61 17.57
C LYS A 273 -4.65 -13.78 16.99
N VAL A 274 -4.41 -13.87 15.68
CA VAL A 274 -3.26 -13.22 15.02
C VAL A 274 -3.61 -11.80 14.57
N LEU A 275 -4.73 -11.62 13.86
CA LEU A 275 -5.12 -10.33 13.28
C LEU A 275 -5.61 -9.33 14.34
N GLN A 276 -6.14 -9.82 15.47
CA GLN A 276 -6.63 -8.97 16.58
C GLN A 276 -7.60 -7.86 16.13
N THR A 277 -8.37 -8.10 15.07
CA THR A 277 -9.43 -7.22 14.60
C THR A 277 -10.79 -7.81 14.97
N PRO A 278 -11.78 -6.98 15.36
CA PRO A 278 -13.14 -7.45 15.57
C PRO A 278 -13.82 -7.86 14.24
N GLU A 279 -13.29 -7.41 13.10
CA GLU A 279 -13.87 -7.69 11.79
C GLU A 279 -13.45 -9.07 11.25
N VAL A 280 -14.42 -9.83 10.78
CA VAL A 280 -14.16 -11.16 10.20
C VAL A 280 -13.68 -11.00 8.76
N VAL A 281 -12.47 -11.49 8.47
CA VAL A 281 -11.90 -11.46 7.12
C VAL A 281 -12.59 -12.47 6.21
N ARG A 282 -12.89 -12.06 4.97
CA ARG A 282 -13.45 -12.94 3.92
C ARG A 282 -12.45 -14.04 3.54
N VAL A 283 -12.90 -15.29 3.64
CA VAL A 283 -12.18 -16.49 3.21
C VAL A 283 -12.81 -17.01 1.93
N TYR A 284 -12.03 -17.25 0.88
CA TYR A 284 -12.43 -17.91 -0.35
C TYR A 284 -12.01 -19.37 -0.32
N ILE A 285 -12.94 -20.29 -0.52
CA ILE A 285 -12.67 -21.73 -0.43
C ILE A 285 -12.67 -22.33 -1.84
N GLY A 286 -11.60 -23.02 -2.23
CA GLY A 286 -11.54 -23.62 -3.56
C GLY A 286 -10.25 -24.37 -3.88
N SER A 287 -10.08 -24.67 -5.15
CA SER A 287 -8.87 -25.29 -5.70
C SER A 287 -8.50 -24.57 -6.99
N PHE A 288 -7.42 -23.79 -6.95
CA PHE A 288 -7.07 -22.82 -7.98
C PHE A 288 -5.88 -23.32 -8.82
N TRP A 289 -6.16 -24.26 -9.73
CA TRP A 289 -5.19 -24.90 -10.61
C TRP A 289 -5.85 -25.36 -11.94
N ASP A 290 -5.02 -25.60 -12.95
CA ASP A 290 -5.46 -25.88 -14.33
C ASP A 290 -6.12 -27.26 -14.53
N GLU A 291 -6.02 -28.17 -13.55
CA GLU A 291 -6.61 -29.49 -13.69
C GLU A 291 -8.13 -29.39 -13.48
N PRO A 292 -8.97 -29.84 -14.44
CA PRO A 292 -10.40 -29.72 -14.30
C PRO A 292 -10.85 -30.36 -12.98
N LEU A 293 -11.55 -29.58 -12.16
CA LEU A 293 -12.29 -30.00 -10.96
C LEU A 293 -12.90 -31.41 -11.11
N ARG A 294 -13.37 -31.69 -12.32
CA ARG A 294 -14.05 -32.92 -12.76
C ARG A 294 -13.21 -34.22 -12.73
N LYS A 295 -11.87 -34.18 -12.77
CA LYS A 295 -11.04 -35.40 -12.82
C LYS A 295 -10.53 -35.88 -11.45
N ARG A 296 -10.65 -35.05 -10.40
CA ARG A 296 -10.01 -35.33 -9.10
C ARG A 296 -10.89 -35.14 -7.87
N PHE A 297 -12.11 -34.60 -8.01
CA PHE A 297 -13.06 -34.65 -6.90
C PHE A 297 -13.35 -36.11 -6.53
N ARG A 298 -12.78 -36.56 -5.41
CA ARG A 298 -13.32 -37.72 -4.70
C ARG A 298 -14.74 -37.42 -4.16
N PHE A 299 -15.10 -36.14 -4.02
CA PHE A 299 -16.34 -35.67 -3.40
C PHE A 299 -16.94 -34.47 -4.16
N ASP A 300 -17.96 -34.69 -5.01
CA ASP A 300 -18.62 -33.65 -5.83
C ASP A 300 -19.57 -32.72 -5.02
N ILE A 301 -19.74 -32.99 -3.72
CA ILE A 301 -20.77 -32.35 -2.89
C ILE A 301 -20.57 -30.84 -2.71
N ASN A 302 -19.31 -30.39 -2.68
CA ASN A 302 -18.94 -28.99 -2.45
C ASN A 302 -18.63 -28.23 -3.74
N ARG A 303 -18.84 -28.84 -4.92
CA ARG A 303 -18.41 -28.26 -6.19
C ARG A 303 -19.02 -26.88 -6.45
N ARG A 304 -20.33 -26.72 -6.22
CA ARG A 304 -21.03 -25.43 -6.39
C ARG A 304 -20.43 -24.35 -5.49
N LEU A 305 -20.17 -24.69 -4.22
CA LEU A 305 -19.52 -23.78 -3.28
C LEU A 305 -18.16 -23.31 -3.84
N PHE A 306 -17.30 -24.21 -4.33
CA PHE A 306 -15.99 -23.81 -4.85
C PHE A 306 -16.09 -22.94 -6.12
N GLU A 307 -17.06 -23.23 -7.00
CA GLU A 307 -17.31 -22.42 -8.20
C GLU A 307 -17.80 -21.01 -7.83
N ASP A 308 -18.75 -20.90 -6.90
CA ASP A 308 -19.29 -19.63 -6.43
C ASP A 308 -18.21 -18.78 -5.72
N GLU A 309 -17.42 -19.39 -4.83
CA GLU A 309 -16.30 -18.75 -4.13
C GLU A 309 -15.21 -18.27 -5.08
N THR A 310 -14.94 -19.04 -6.14
CA THR A 310 -13.99 -18.64 -7.20
C THR A 310 -14.49 -17.42 -7.97
N GLN A 311 -15.78 -17.40 -8.32
CA GLN A 311 -16.39 -16.25 -8.99
C GLN A 311 -16.34 -15.00 -8.10
N ASP A 312 -16.62 -15.14 -6.81
CA ASP A 312 -16.57 -14.02 -5.86
C ASP A 312 -15.15 -13.47 -5.72
N LEU A 313 -14.12 -14.33 -5.68
CA LEU A 313 -12.73 -13.90 -5.68
C LEU A 313 -12.40 -13.13 -6.96
N PHE A 314 -12.80 -13.64 -8.12
CA PHE A 314 -12.54 -12.98 -9.41
C PHE A 314 -13.24 -11.63 -9.53
N LYS A 315 -14.49 -11.51 -9.03
CA LYS A 315 -15.19 -10.23 -8.97
C LYS A 315 -14.44 -9.22 -8.09
N ASP A 316 -13.93 -9.67 -6.92
CA ASP A 316 -13.12 -8.81 -6.05
C ASP A 316 -11.85 -8.32 -6.77
N LEU A 317 -11.10 -9.22 -7.42
CA LEU A 317 -9.89 -8.87 -8.17
C LEU A 317 -10.16 -7.95 -9.36
N GLN A 318 -11.24 -8.20 -10.12
CA GLN A 318 -11.65 -7.35 -11.25
C GLN A 318 -12.09 -5.95 -10.82
N SER A 319 -12.53 -5.78 -9.57
CA SER A 319 -12.91 -4.47 -9.03
C SER A 319 -11.71 -3.58 -8.69
N LEU A 320 -10.50 -4.14 -8.52
CA LEU A 320 -9.34 -3.40 -8.04
C LEU A 320 -8.97 -2.18 -8.91
N PRO A 321 -8.92 -2.27 -10.26
CA PRO A 321 -8.56 -1.13 -11.09
C PRO A 321 -9.56 0.03 -10.98
N LYS A 322 -10.85 -0.28 -10.83
CA LYS A 322 -11.91 0.73 -10.67
C LYS A 322 -11.82 1.45 -9.32
N ASN A 323 -11.38 0.74 -8.29
CA ASN A 323 -11.31 1.24 -6.92
C ASN A 323 -9.93 1.81 -6.54
N SER A 324 -8.95 1.77 -7.45
CA SER A 324 -7.56 2.14 -7.15
C SER A 324 -7.40 3.58 -6.67
N ALA A 325 -8.11 4.53 -7.29
CA ALA A 325 -8.04 5.94 -6.90
C ALA A 325 -8.53 6.16 -5.45
N LEU A 326 -9.64 5.52 -5.06
CA LEU A 326 -10.17 5.57 -3.69
C LEU A 326 -9.21 4.94 -2.69
N ARG A 327 -8.54 3.83 -3.06
CA ARG A 327 -7.52 3.22 -2.19
C ARG A 327 -6.31 4.11 -2.00
N LYS A 328 -5.77 4.68 -3.08
CA LYS A 328 -4.65 5.63 -3.02
C LYS A 328 -5.00 6.84 -2.16
N LEU A 329 -6.24 7.34 -2.24
CA LEU A 329 -6.74 8.37 -1.33
C LEU A 329 -6.72 7.92 0.13
N ASN A 330 -7.26 6.73 0.44
CA ASN A 330 -7.28 6.20 1.81
C ASN A 330 -5.88 5.99 2.38
N ASP A 331 -4.95 5.44 1.58
CA ASP A 331 -3.56 5.26 1.98
C ASP A 331 -2.86 6.61 2.21
N LEU A 332 -3.17 7.62 1.39
CA LEU A 332 -2.66 8.98 1.57
C LEU A 332 -3.21 9.63 2.85
N ILE A 333 -4.47 9.41 3.20
CA ILE A 333 -5.07 9.86 4.46
C ILE A 333 -4.39 9.19 5.66
N LYS A 334 -4.19 7.85 5.62
CA LYS A 334 -3.48 7.10 6.67
C LYS A 334 -2.08 7.66 6.86
N ARG A 335 -1.34 7.88 5.77
CA ARG A 335 0.01 8.49 5.78
C ARG A 335 0.00 9.91 6.35
N ALA A 336 -0.96 10.74 5.96
CA ALA A 336 -1.09 12.12 6.46
C ALA A 336 -1.30 12.16 7.98
N ARG A 337 -2.13 11.27 8.52
CA ARG A 337 -2.35 11.14 9.97
C ARG A 337 -1.07 10.74 10.69
N LEU A 338 -0.38 9.70 10.20
CA LEU A 338 0.88 9.25 10.78
C LEU A 338 1.95 10.34 10.74
N ALA A 339 2.08 11.05 9.62
CA ALA A 339 3.04 12.16 9.46
C ALA A 339 2.74 13.31 10.43
N LYS A 340 1.46 13.67 10.60
CA LYS A 340 1.01 14.67 11.58
C LYS A 340 1.35 14.25 13.02
N VAL A 341 1.07 13.01 13.40
CA VAL A 341 1.41 12.49 14.74
C VAL A 341 2.91 12.48 14.97
N HIS A 342 3.68 12.02 13.98
CA HIS A 342 5.14 12.05 14.02
C HIS A 342 5.67 13.48 14.20
N ALA A 343 5.11 14.46 13.50
CA ALA A 343 5.49 15.87 13.65
C ALA A 343 5.26 16.38 15.08
N TYR A 344 4.15 16.01 15.74
CA TYR A 344 3.93 16.37 17.14
C TYR A 344 4.91 15.70 18.09
N ILE A 345 5.19 14.41 17.89
CA ILE A 345 6.17 13.65 18.69
C ILE A 345 7.54 14.34 18.58
N ILE A 346 8.05 14.57 17.38
CA ILE A 346 9.37 15.19 17.19
C ILE A 346 9.40 16.64 17.71
N SER A 347 8.32 17.40 17.52
CA SER A 347 8.22 18.78 18.05
C SER A 347 8.34 18.81 19.57
N GLU A 348 7.63 17.93 20.27
CA GLU A 348 7.63 17.90 21.73
C GLU A 348 8.96 17.37 22.28
N ILE A 349 9.55 16.35 21.62
CA ILE A 349 10.91 15.89 21.94
C ILE A 349 11.90 17.05 21.81
N LYS A 350 11.82 17.83 20.73
CA LYS A 350 12.72 18.96 20.48
C LYS A 350 12.56 20.09 21.50
N LYS A 351 11.33 20.36 21.94
CA LYS A 351 11.02 21.34 22.97
C LYS A 351 11.61 20.97 24.33
N ASP A 352 11.61 19.68 24.66
CA ASP A 352 12.14 19.16 25.93
C ASP A 352 13.66 18.92 25.93
N MET A 353 14.33 19.11 24.78
CA MET A 353 15.78 18.88 24.64
C MET A 353 16.61 20.05 25.19
N PRO A 354 17.45 19.83 26.22
CA PRO A 354 18.31 20.86 26.78
C PRO A 354 19.51 21.18 25.86
N MET A 355 20.11 22.35 26.05
CA MET A 355 21.34 22.71 25.32
C MET A 355 22.55 21.82 25.70
N PHE A 356 22.62 21.37 26.95
CA PHE A 356 23.64 20.47 27.48
C PHE A 356 23.03 19.14 27.94
N ASN A 357 23.80 18.05 27.95
CA ASN A 357 23.36 16.71 28.37
C ASN A 357 22.21 16.08 27.54
N LYS A 358 22.19 16.35 26.22
CA LYS A 358 21.19 15.84 25.28
C LYS A 358 21.04 14.32 25.29
N GLU A 359 22.14 13.59 25.40
CA GLU A 359 22.15 12.12 25.41
C GLU A 359 21.38 11.52 26.60
N SER A 360 21.57 12.08 27.80
CA SER A 360 20.84 11.60 28.98
C SER A 360 19.34 11.89 28.84
N LYS A 361 18.98 13.10 28.40
CA LYS A 361 17.57 13.48 28.22
C LYS A 361 16.91 12.64 27.13
N LYS A 362 17.62 12.37 26.03
CA LYS A 362 17.14 11.48 24.96
C LYS A 362 16.75 10.11 25.51
N LYS A 363 17.60 9.49 26.32
CA LYS A 363 17.31 8.18 26.94
C LYS A 363 16.10 8.23 27.87
N GLU A 364 15.97 9.30 28.65
CA GLU A 364 14.82 9.53 29.52
C GLU A 364 13.52 9.65 28.72
N ILE A 365 13.52 10.45 27.66
CA ILE A 365 12.34 10.64 26.78
C ILE A 365 11.95 9.32 26.10
N ILE A 366 12.93 8.56 25.58
CA ILE A 366 12.67 7.25 24.96
C ILE A 366 12.02 6.30 25.97
N LYS A 367 12.52 6.26 27.21
CA LYS A 367 11.93 5.43 28.27
C LYS A 367 10.49 5.84 28.61
N ASN A 368 10.20 7.13 28.58
CA ASN A 368 8.88 7.69 28.93
C ASN A 368 7.98 7.97 27.70
N LEU A 369 8.31 7.43 26.53
CA LEU A 369 7.62 7.74 25.27
C LEU A 369 6.12 7.40 25.31
N GLY A 370 5.72 6.38 26.07
CA GLY A 370 4.30 6.05 26.26
C GLY A 370 3.51 7.17 26.94
N GLN A 371 4.10 7.81 27.95
CA GLN A 371 3.47 8.97 28.63
C GLN A 371 3.39 10.18 27.70
N LEU A 372 4.40 10.36 26.83
CA LEU A 372 4.38 11.39 25.81
C LEU A 372 3.20 11.17 24.84
N TYR A 373 2.95 9.92 24.42
CA TYR A 373 1.83 9.61 23.55
C TYR A 373 0.48 9.93 24.21
N GLU A 374 0.30 9.53 25.47
CA GLU A 374 -0.92 9.86 26.23
C GLU A 374 -1.14 11.37 26.38
N LYS A 375 -0.07 12.13 26.59
CA LYS A 375 -0.11 13.60 26.64
C LYS A 375 -0.58 14.17 25.31
N LEU A 376 0.09 13.79 24.21
CA LEU A 376 -0.21 14.30 22.86
C LEU A 376 -1.61 13.88 22.40
N GLN A 377 -2.06 12.68 22.79
CA GLN A 377 -3.44 12.22 22.53
C GLN A 377 -4.45 13.19 23.15
N LYS A 378 -4.27 13.57 24.43
CA LYS A 378 -5.21 14.46 25.14
C LYS A 378 -5.14 15.89 24.62
N GLU A 379 -3.93 16.39 24.35
CA GLU A 379 -3.71 17.77 23.94
C GLU A 379 -4.20 18.05 22.51
N HIS A 380 -4.04 17.10 21.60
CA HIS A 380 -4.39 17.25 20.19
C HIS A 380 -5.63 16.45 19.75
N SER A 381 -6.30 15.76 20.67
CA SER A 381 -7.48 14.93 20.40
C SER A 381 -7.25 13.89 19.30
N ILE A 382 -6.15 13.14 19.40
CA ILE A 382 -5.73 12.15 18.40
C ILE A 382 -6.06 10.73 18.90
N SER A 383 -6.48 9.85 17.99
CA SER A 383 -6.68 8.44 18.31
C SER A 383 -5.34 7.75 18.62
N MET A 384 -5.29 6.88 19.63
CA MET A 384 -4.11 6.04 19.88
C MET A 384 -3.73 5.18 18.66
N GLY A 385 -4.71 4.83 17.81
CA GLY A 385 -4.47 4.05 16.60
C GLY A 385 -3.68 4.79 15.52
N ASP A 386 -3.58 6.12 15.58
CA ASP A 386 -2.78 6.92 14.64
C ASP A 386 -1.31 7.04 15.09
N PHE A 387 -0.96 6.59 16.31
CA PHE A 387 0.41 6.61 16.82
C PHE A 387 1.22 5.42 16.28
N PRO A 388 2.51 5.63 15.95
CA PRO A 388 3.38 4.52 15.57
C PRO A 388 3.60 3.60 16.76
N GLU A 389 3.89 2.32 16.48
CA GLU A 389 4.15 1.33 17.51
C GLU A 389 5.26 1.80 18.47
N LEU A 390 4.96 1.77 19.77
CA LEU A 390 5.82 2.36 20.81
C LEU A 390 7.25 1.79 20.74
N THR A 391 7.37 0.47 20.69
CA THR A 391 8.67 -0.22 20.68
C THR A 391 9.47 0.11 19.42
N LYS A 392 8.83 0.10 18.23
CA LYS A 392 9.49 0.48 16.97
C LYS A 392 10.00 1.93 17.03
N MET A 393 9.19 2.86 17.55
CA MET A 393 9.59 4.27 17.66
C MET A 393 10.73 4.46 18.67
N GLN A 394 10.73 3.75 19.79
CA GLN A 394 11.83 3.75 20.77
C GLN A 394 13.15 3.27 20.15
N GLU A 395 13.11 2.19 19.37
CA GLU A 395 14.27 1.68 18.66
C GLU A 395 14.79 2.67 17.60
N ALA A 396 13.89 3.23 16.79
CA ALA A 396 14.24 4.20 15.75
C ALA A 396 14.88 5.46 16.37
N LEU A 397 14.27 6.02 17.42
CA LEU A 397 14.83 7.16 18.16
C LEU A 397 16.19 6.81 18.77
N SER A 398 16.37 5.60 19.31
CA SER A 398 17.65 5.16 19.87
C SER A 398 18.76 5.13 18.81
N ARG A 399 18.45 4.62 17.61
CA ARG A 399 19.39 4.53 16.48
C ARG A 399 19.72 5.90 15.86
N TYR A 400 18.79 6.86 15.93
CA TYR A 400 18.98 8.18 15.32
C TYR A 400 20.12 8.97 16.01
N LYS A 401 21.25 9.15 15.31
CA LYS A 401 22.41 9.90 15.80
C LYS A 401 22.44 11.37 15.37
N GLY A 402 21.45 11.82 14.59
CA GLY A 402 21.35 13.21 14.17
C GLY A 402 20.97 14.14 15.32
N ARG A 403 21.19 15.45 15.14
CA ARG A 403 20.63 16.45 16.05
C ARG A 403 19.12 16.52 15.78
N VAL A 404 18.30 16.16 16.76
CA VAL A 404 16.84 16.40 16.75
C VAL A 404 16.59 17.91 16.86
#